data_AF-A0A8S1ILJ3-F1
#
_entry.id   AF-A0A8S1ILJ3-F1
#
_cell.length_a   1.000
_cell.length_b   1.000
_cell.length_c   1.000
_cell.angle_alpha   90.00
_cell.angle_beta   90.00
_cell.angle_gamma   90.00
#
_symmetry.space_group_name_H-M   'P 1'
#
loop_
_entity.id
_entity.type
_entity.pdbx_description
1 polymer ?
#
loop_
_entity_poly.entity_id
_entity_poly.type
_entity_poly.pdbx_seq_one_letter_code
_entity_poly.pdbx_strand_id
1 'polypeptide(L)'
;MADGPQKRSASDAFEAPADDRSSKNPRLDNLEALDAAVRVKLRSMFEEELVKEEDIDDKALQHLRELDPDKALDALDQYSKCDLAKVRKKSAYLIGVIQRMKKAEAGWGGRPGGASNGHLPCEMPPEVGARVQRMFADGVCRPADLDARCLEQLAKVPVHVAVEAVNQFSNRDLSDVRNCSALFVSIVRKVQRDCEGRGVPPSNQIQGNLAPGPPGLPLVEGGPVGQFQLQGGLEVQQVPGQVAVAQMPIIAQMGFPQRPVAIGVGPAAGNGAVYDPLEPSAITPPIVAANLISPLNQGLPGVPGVLGVPGVMDRRNYGMEQLQMGVRVDEFHGLSVFATYVHPAPALKLQQLWDEGVRLVSLLDDGAWDCLASLKAAEGLAAIEEVVENMQGPNNLRNVNAFFMSVARRYLPPNNTRVSGAAASDRQNTIDLSTRRIVRAVRQSPKGVVGDLEGLFPEVQEKISEVLGLHPNYITITDFDQGVVESLKRLPEGDAIGVIDDLGAQNLTNVNNMPAFIMSIIRRRQRMAAQ
;
A
#
# COMPACT_ATOMS: atom_id res chain seq x y z
N MET A 1 -22.93 -79.01 52.18
CA MET A 1 -23.71 -79.52 51.04
C MET A 1 -23.94 -78.33 50.12
N ALA A 2 -22.95 -77.88 49.35
CA ALA A 2 -22.42 -78.48 48.11
C ALA A 2 -23.49 -78.50 47.00
N ASP A 3 -23.63 -77.37 46.31
CA ASP A 3 -24.15 -77.36 44.93
C ASP A 3 -23.40 -76.29 44.15
N GLY A 4 -22.62 -76.73 43.15
CA GLY A 4 -21.71 -75.90 42.36
C GLY A 4 -22.38 -75.47 41.05
N PRO A 5 -22.08 -74.27 40.53
CA PRO A 5 -22.69 -73.80 39.29
C PRO A 5 -22.11 -74.51 38.07
N GLN A 6 -23.01 -75.13 37.30
CA GLN A 6 -22.75 -75.79 36.03
C GLN A 6 -22.18 -74.82 34.98
N LYS A 7 -21.06 -75.21 34.37
CA LYS A 7 -20.49 -74.58 33.18
C LYS A 7 -21.45 -74.77 32.00
N ARG A 8 -22.04 -73.68 31.49
CA ARG A 8 -22.75 -73.67 30.21
C ARG A 8 -21.74 -73.68 29.06
N SER A 9 -21.98 -74.55 28.09
CA SER A 9 -21.19 -74.80 26.89
C SER A 9 -21.25 -73.64 25.88
N ALA A 10 -20.12 -73.40 25.22
CA ALA A 10 -19.84 -72.24 24.37
C ALA A 10 -20.30 -72.36 22.90
N SER A 11 -21.26 -73.23 22.58
CA SER A 11 -21.58 -73.57 21.18
C SER A 11 -22.90 -73.01 20.62
N ASP A 12 -23.70 -72.28 21.41
CA ASP A 12 -25.05 -71.81 21.01
C ASP A 12 -25.17 -70.28 20.84
N ALA A 13 -24.12 -69.61 20.36
CA ALA A 13 -24.12 -68.14 20.22
C ALA A 13 -23.68 -67.63 18.84
N PHE A 14 -24.05 -68.32 17.76
CA PHE A 14 -23.73 -67.90 16.40
C PHE A 14 -24.96 -67.79 15.49
N GLU A 15 -25.85 -66.85 15.80
CA GLU A 15 -26.71 -66.24 14.77
C GLU A 15 -27.05 -64.81 15.20
N ALA A 16 -26.06 -63.92 15.02
CA ALA A 16 -26.29 -62.49 15.14
C ALA A 16 -27.11 -62.03 13.92
N PRO A 17 -28.19 -61.25 14.13
CA PRO A 17 -28.97 -60.70 13.02
C PRO A 17 -28.06 -59.82 12.16
N ALA A 18 -28.17 -59.97 10.84
CA ALA A 18 -27.52 -59.10 9.87
C ALA A 18 -27.86 -57.64 10.21
N ASP A 19 -26.91 -56.96 10.84
CA ASP A 19 -27.00 -55.55 11.21
C ASP A 19 -26.96 -54.78 9.89
N ASP A 20 -28.16 -54.45 9.37
CA ASP A 20 -28.42 -53.55 8.25
C ASP A 20 -28.03 -52.11 8.64
N ARG A 21 -26.78 -51.94 9.04
CA ARG A 21 -26.13 -50.64 9.16
C ARG A 21 -25.78 -50.17 7.76
N SER A 22 -26.84 -49.87 7.00
CA SER A 22 -26.80 -48.93 5.90
C SER A 22 -25.94 -47.77 6.35
N SER A 23 -24.75 -47.72 5.76
CA SER A 23 -23.73 -46.73 6.04
C SER A 23 -24.29 -45.41 5.56
N LYS A 24 -25.03 -44.71 6.43
CA LYS A 24 -25.47 -43.33 6.21
C LYS A 24 -24.21 -42.50 6.06
N ASN A 25 -23.69 -42.42 4.85
CA ASN A 25 -22.66 -41.48 4.49
C ASN A 25 -23.33 -40.11 4.59
N PRO A 26 -23.05 -39.30 5.63
CA PRO A 26 -23.75 -38.04 5.85
C PRO A 26 -23.55 -37.06 4.66
N ARG A 27 -22.55 -37.32 3.82
CA ARG A 27 -22.31 -36.63 2.56
C ARG A 27 -23.38 -36.85 1.51
N LEU A 28 -23.92 -38.06 1.38
CA LEU A 28 -24.99 -38.36 0.42
C LEU A 28 -26.28 -37.65 0.81
N ASP A 29 -26.58 -37.61 2.12
CA ASP A 29 -27.74 -36.89 2.66
C ASP A 29 -27.66 -35.38 2.36
N ASN A 30 -26.46 -34.78 2.42
CA ASN A 30 -26.25 -33.38 2.06
C ASN A 30 -26.42 -33.12 0.55
N LEU A 31 -26.06 -34.10 -0.29
CA LEU A 31 -26.22 -33.99 -1.76
C LEU A 31 -27.70 -34.02 -2.17
N GLU A 32 -28.51 -34.84 -1.48
CA GLU A 32 -29.95 -34.95 -1.72
C GLU A 32 -30.73 -33.71 -1.28
N ALA A 33 -30.17 -32.89 -0.39
CA ALA A 33 -30.78 -31.64 0.08
C ALA A 33 -30.67 -30.46 -0.90
N LEU A 34 -29.92 -30.60 -2.00
CA LEU A 34 -29.86 -29.59 -3.07
C LEU A 34 -31.07 -29.66 -3.99
N ASP A 35 -31.34 -28.55 -4.68
CA ASP A 35 -32.34 -28.50 -5.76
C ASP A 35 -32.06 -29.59 -6.81
N ALA A 36 -33.12 -30.16 -7.37
CA ALA A 36 -33.02 -31.29 -8.30
C ALA A 36 -32.18 -30.95 -9.54
N ALA A 37 -32.29 -29.74 -10.08
CA ALA A 37 -31.52 -29.34 -11.26
C ALA A 37 -30.03 -29.19 -10.95
N VAL A 38 -29.71 -28.56 -9.81
CA VAL A 38 -28.33 -28.39 -9.33
C VAL A 38 -27.69 -29.75 -9.04
N ARG A 39 -28.45 -30.69 -8.46
CA ARG A 39 -28.00 -32.05 -8.17
C ARG A 39 -27.68 -32.83 -9.45
N VAL A 40 -28.54 -32.75 -10.46
CA VAL A 40 -28.31 -33.39 -11.77
C VAL A 40 -27.04 -32.83 -12.42
N LYS A 41 -26.86 -31.51 -12.40
CA LYS A 41 -25.65 -30.88 -12.96
C LYS A 41 -24.38 -31.31 -12.23
N LEU A 42 -24.39 -31.35 -10.90
CA LEU A 42 -23.23 -31.77 -10.11
C LEU A 42 -22.90 -33.25 -10.31
N ARG A 43 -23.90 -34.13 -10.43
CA ARG A 43 -23.72 -35.56 -10.78
C ARG A 43 -23.09 -35.72 -12.17
N SER A 44 -23.55 -34.98 -13.17
CA SER A 44 -22.94 -34.98 -14.51
C SER A 44 -21.47 -34.56 -14.47
N MET A 45 -21.09 -33.59 -13.63
CA MET A 45 -19.67 -33.22 -13.45
C MET A 45 -18.82 -34.32 -12.80
N PHE A 46 -19.43 -35.18 -11.96
CA PHE A 46 -18.77 -36.34 -11.38
C PHE A 46 -18.63 -37.49 -12.40
N GLU A 47 -19.66 -37.72 -13.21
CA GLU A 47 -19.66 -38.71 -14.29
C GLU A 47 -18.63 -38.37 -15.39
N GLU A 48 -18.45 -37.09 -15.69
CA GLU A 48 -17.42 -36.59 -16.63
C GLU A 48 -16.00 -36.55 -16.01
N GLU A 49 -15.84 -37.00 -14.76
CA GLU A 49 -14.59 -36.99 -14.00
C GLU A 49 -13.91 -35.61 -13.90
N LEU A 50 -14.64 -34.51 -14.12
CA LEU A 50 -14.13 -33.15 -13.93
C LEU A 50 -13.75 -32.91 -12.46
N VAL A 51 -14.50 -33.52 -11.55
CA VAL A 51 -14.40 -33.41 -10.10
C VAL A 51 -14.77 -34.74 -9.47
N LYS A 52 -14.12 -35.14 -8.37
CA LYS A 52 -14.53 -36.30 -7.58
C LYS A 52 -15.49 -35.90 -6.47
N GLU A 53 -16.30 -36.81 -5.97
CA GLU A 53 -17.21 -36.54 -4.85
C GLU A 53 -16.47 -36.03 -3.59
N GLU A 54 -15.23 -36.50 -3.38
CA GLU A 54 -14.36 -36.08 -2.27
C GLU A 54 -13.78 -34.66 -2.39
N ASP A 55 -13.75 -34.11 -3.61
CA ASP A 55 -13.20 -32.78 -3.90
C ASP A 55 -14.15 -31.64 -3.49
N ILE A 56 -15.44 -31.95 -3.29
CA ILE A 56 -16.47 -31.02 -2.84
C ILE A 56 -16.76 -31.30 -1.36
N ASP A 57 -16.58 -30.28 -0.53
CA ASP A 57 -16.83 -30.37 0.91
C ASP A 57 -18.27 -29.94 1.27
N ASP A 58 -18.72 -30.30 2.47
CA ASP A 58 -20.06 -29.96 2.97
C ASP A 58 -20.29 -28.44 3.00
N LYS A 59 -19.23 -27.65 3.15
CA LYS A 59 -19.30 -26.19 3.16
C LYS A 59 -19.63 -25.63 1.77
N ALA A 60 -19.04 -26.19 0.71
CA ALA A 60 -19.39 -25.82 -0.66
C ALA A 60 -20.83 -26.21 -1.00
N LEU A 61 -21.27 -27.40 -0.58
CA LEU A 61 -22.67 -27.84 -0.73
C LEU A 61 -23.64 -26.91 0.01
N GLN A 62 -23.30 -26.50 1.24
CA GLN A 62 -24.09 -25.53 2.00
C GLN A 62 -24.20 -24.18 1.28
N HIS A 63 -23.10 -23.68 0.68
CA HIS A 63 -23.14 -22.43 -0.08
C HIS A 63 -23.95 -22.52 -1.39
N LEU A 64 -23.96 -23.68 -2.04
CA LEU A 64 -24.83 -23.94 -3.19
C LEU A 64 -26.32 -23.97 -2.78
N ARG A 65 -26.62 -24.52 -1.60
CA ARG A 65 -27.99 -24.55 -1.06
C ARG A 65 -28.53 -23.17 -0.68
N GLU A 66 -27.64 -22.25 -0.27
CA GLU A 66 -28.00 -20.86 0.06
C GLU A 66 -28.25 -19.98 -1.18
N LEU A 67 -27.92 -20.45 -2.38
CA LEU A 67 -28.13 -19.72 -3.63
C LEU A 67 -29.49 -20.07 -4.23
N ASP A 68 -30.05 -19.12 -4.99
CA ASP A 68 -31.16 -19.43 -5.89
C ASP A 68 -30.73 -20.52 -6.88
N PRO A 69 -31.60 -21.49 -7.23
CA PRO A 69 -31.26 -22.63 -8.09
C PRO A 69 -30.60 -22.21 -9.42
N ASP A 70 -31.11 -21.17 -10.08
CA ASP A 70 -30.56 -20.67 -11.34
C ASP A 70 -29.13 -20.13 -11.17
N LYS A 71 -28.85 -19.44 -10.07
CA LYS A 71 -27.51 -18.91 -9.76
C LYS A 71 -26.54 -20.02 -9.39
N ALA A 72 -27.02 -21.07 -8.71
CA ALA A 72 -26.21 -22.25 -8.42
C ALA A 72 -25.83 -22.98 -9.71
N LEU A 73 -26.76 -23.10 -10.67
CA LEU A 73 -26.47 -23.65 -12.01
C LEU A 73 -25.43 -22.80 -12.76
N ASP A 74 -25.59 -21.48 -12.79
CA ASP A 74 -24.62 -20.56 -13.39
C ASP A 74 -23.23 -20.67 -12.73
N ALA A 75 -23.19 -20.83 -11.40
CA ALA A 75 -21.93 -21.02 -10.67
C ALA A 75 -21.25 -22.34 -11.07
N LEU A 76 -22.00 -23.43 -11.21
CA LEU A 76 -21.49 -24.73 -11.66
C LEU A 76 -21.07 -24.69 -13.14
N ASP A 77 -21.77 -23.93 -13.98
CA ASP A 77 -21.38 -23.71 -15.38
C ASP A 77 -20.10 -22.88 -15.51
N GLN A 78 -19.91 -21.85 -14.69
CA GLN A 78 -18.64 -21.11 -14.63
C GLN A 78 -17.50 -21.99 -14.12
N TYR A 79 -17.80 -22.81 -13.10
CA TYR A 79 -16.82 -23.68 -12.47
C TYR A 79 -16.38 -24.82 -13.41
N SER A 80 -17.29 -25.43 -14.17
CA SER A 80 -16.98 -26.48 -15.17
C SER A 80 -16.17 -25.96 -16.38
N LYS A 81 -16.28 -24.68 -16.73
CA LYS A 81 -15.47 -24.04 -17.78
C LYS A 81 -14.02 -23.75 -17.35
N CYS A 82 -13.71 -23.88 -16.06
CA CYS A 82 -12.36 -23.60 -15.55
C CYS A 82 -11.45 -24.83 -15.66
N ASP A 83 -10.15 -24.60 -15.82
CA ASP A 83 -9.13 -25.65 -15.77
C ASP A 83 -8.90 -26.12 -14.33
N LEU A 84 -9.70 -27.12 -13.90
CA LEU A 84 -9.69 -27.65 -12.54
C LEU A 84 -8.45 -28.51 -12.22
N ALA A 85 -7.67 -28.94 -13.22
CA ALA A 85 -6.46 -29.74 -13.00
C ALA A 85 -5.38 -28.95 -12.24
N LYS A 86 -5.35 -27.63 -12.41
CA LYS A 86 -4.43 -26.72 -11.69
C LYS A 86 -4.91 -26.33 -10.29
N VAL A 87 -6.17 -26.64 -9.96
CA VAL A 87 -6.79 -26.16 -8.72
C VAL A 87 -6.53 -27.14 -7.58
N ARG A 88 -5.62 -26.77 -6.66
CA ARG A 88 -5.25 -27.60 -5.49
C ARG A 88 -6.43 -27.91 -4.54
N LYS A 89 -7.38 -27.00 -4.41
CA LYS A 89 -8.55 -27.13 -3.53
C LYS A 89 -9.82 -26.78 -4.30
N LYS A 90 -10.44 -27.79 -4.89
CA LYS A 90 -11.61 -27.68 -5.76
C LYS A 90 -12.82 -27.05 -5.05
N SER A 91 -13.16 -27.53 -3.83
CA SER A 91 -14.23 -26.94 -3.00
C SER A 91 -14.06 -25.44 -2.73
N ALA A 92 -12.85 -25.02 -2.35
CA ALA A 92 -12.55 -23.60 -2.06
C ALA A 92 -12.65 -22.72 -3.31
N TYR A 93 -12.28 -23.26 -4.48
CA TYR A 93 -12.43 -22.54 -5.74
C TYR A 93 -13.90 -22.34 -6.11
N LEU A 94 -14.74 -23.37 -5.96
CA LEU A 94 -16.19 -23.27 -6.16
C LEU A 94 -16.83 -22.24 -5.22
N ILE A 95 -16.49 -22.25 -3.93
CA ILE A 95 -16.95 -21.22 -2.97
C ILE A 95 -16.52 -19.83 -3.44
N GLY A 96 -15.31 -19.69 -3.99
CA GLY A 96 -14.84 -18.44 -4.58
C GLY A 96 -15.67 -17.97 -5.78
N VAL A 97 -16.10 -18.89 -6.66
CA VAL A 97 -17.03 -18.59 -7.78
C VAL A 97 -18.35 -18.06 -7.23
N ILE A 98 -18.95 -18.80 -6.29
CA ILE A 98 -20.22 -18.44 -5.63
C ILE A 98 -20.13 -17.04 -4.98
N GLN A 99 -19.05 -16.77 -4.25
CA GLN A 99 -18.85 -15.47 -3.60
C GLN A 99 -18.70 -14.32 -4.60
N ARG A 100 -18.02 -14.54 -5.73
CA ARG A 100 -17.92 -13.53 -6.80
C ARG A 100 -19.28 -13.21 -7.40
N MET A 101 -20.12 -14.22 -7.60
CA MET A 101 -21.49 -14.03 -8.10
C MET A 101 -22.37 -13.27 -7.10
N LYS A 102 -22.37 -13.67 -5.82
CA LYS A 102 -23.09 -12.94 -4.75
C LYS A 102 -22.64 -11.48 -4.66
N LYS A 103 -21.35 -11.22 -4.86
CA LYS A 103 -20.78 -9.86 -4.81
C LYS A 103 -21.11 -9.03 -6.06
N ALA A 104 -21.20 -9.66 -7.23
CA ALA A 104 -21.64 -9.00 -8.45
C ALA A 104 -23.10 -8.55 -8.34
N GLU A 105 -23.96 -9.39 -7.73
CA GLU A 105 -25.37 -9.08 -7.50
C GLU A 105 -25.57 -7.95 -6.48
N ALA A 106 -24.76 -7.92 -5.42
CA ALA A 106 -24.90 -6.93 -4.36
C ALA A 106 -24.56 -5.47 -4.79
N GLY A 107 -24.16 -5.22 -6.05
CA GLY A 107 -23.88 -3.86 -6.55
C GLY A 107 -22.67 -3.16 -5.92
N TRP A 108 -21.97 -3.81 -4.98
CA TRP A 108 -20.76 -3.30 -4.36
C TRP A 108 -19.54 -3.72 -5.18
N GLY A 109 -19.21 -2.88 -6.19
CA GLY A 109 -18.13 -3.01 -7.16
C GLY A 109 -16.78 -3.49 -6.63
N GLY A 110 -16.60 -4.81 -6.54
CA GLY A 110 -15.40 -5.38 -5.97
C GLY A 110 -14.88 -6.61 -6.69
N ARG A 111 -14.14 -6.33 -7.77
CA ARG A 111 -13.16 -7.15 -8.51
C ARG A 111 -13.71 -8.28 -9.41
N PRO A 112 -13.62 -8.13 -10.74
CA PRO A 112 -13.51 -9.25 -11.66
C PRO A 112 -12.03 -9.64 -11.78
N GLY A 113 -11.74 -10.91 -11.48
CA GLY A 113 -10.49 -11.56 -11.83
C GLY A 113 -10.86 -12.93 -12.38
N GLY A 114 -11.00 -13.02 -13.69
CA GLY A 114 -11.39 -14.25 -14.40
C GLY A 114 -11.90 -13.93 -15.79
N ALA A 115 -11.06 -14.19 -16.79
CA ALA A 115 -11.27 -13.88 -18.19
C ALA A 115 -12.51 -14.57 -18.77
N SER A 116 -13.47 -13.79 -19.22
CA SER A 116 -14.44 -14.21 -20.23
C SER A 116 -14.58 -13.11 -21.28
N ASN A 117 -14.44 -13.53 -22.53
CA ASN A 117 -14.40 -12.79 -23.79
C ASN A 117 -15.02 -11.39 -23.78
N GLY A 118 -14.17 -10.37 -23.94
CA GLY A 118 -14.31 -9.27 -24.90
C GLY A 118 -15.57 -8.39 -24.88
N HIS A 119 -16.50 -8.58 -23.96
CA HIS A 119 -17.66 -7.72 -23.82
C HIS A 119 -17.33 -6.64 -22.79
N LEU A 120 -17.21 -5.41 -23.28
CA LEU A 120 -17.01 -4.21 -22.47
C LEU A 120 -18.11 -4.19 -21.39
N PRO A 121 -17.76 -4.38 -20.11
CA PRO A 121 -18.74 -4.35 -19.04
C PRO A 121 -18.98 -2.87 -18.69
N CYS A 122 -20.24 -2.50 -18.52
CA CYS A 122 -20.77 -1.14 -18.36
C CYS A 122 -21.19 -0.52 -19.70
N GLU A 123 -22.47 -0.17 -19.77
CA GLU A 123 -23.19 0.43 -20.89
C GLU A 123 -22.58 1.82 -21.20
N MET A 124 -21.43 1.82 -21.87
CA MET A 124 -20.75 3.04 -22.27
C MET A 124 -21.49 3.64 -23.48
N PRO A 125 -21.59 4.97 -23.57
CA PRO A 125 -22.17 5.63 -24.74
C PRO A 125 -21.49 5.13 -26.03
N PRO A 126 -22.26 4.82 -27.09
CA PRO A 126 -21.75 4.13 -28.27
C PRO A 126 -20.60 4.89 -28.96
N GLU A 127 -20.60 6.22 -28.88
CA GLU A 127 -19.53 7.08 -29.40
C GLU A 127 -18.19 6.85 -28.67
N VAL A 128 -18.23 6.75 -27.33
CA VAL A 128 -17.05 6.50 -26.51
C VAL A 128 -16.55 5.07 -26.75
N GLY A 129 -17.47 4.10 -26.84
CA GLY A 129 -17.15 2.71 -27.11
C GLY A 129 -16.46 2.51 -28.46
N ALA A 130 -16.98 3.13 -29.52
CA ALA A 130 -16.36 3.10 -30.84
C ALA A 130 -14.96 3.72 -30.82
N ARG A 131 -14.74 4.77 -30.02
CA ARG A 131 -13.42 5.43 -29.91
C ARG A 131 -12.40 4.57 -29.17
N VAL A 132 -12.79 3.95 -28.06
CA VAL A 132 -11.94 3.01 -27.31
C VAL A 132 -11.62 1.78 -28.16
N GLN A 133 -12.61 1.23 -28.87
CA GLN A 133 -12.39 0.09 -29.77
C GLN A 133 -11.44 0.43 -30.92
N ARG A 134 -11.55 1.64 -31.50
CA ARG A 134 -10.59 2.12 -32.52
C ARG A 134 -9.18 2.26 -31.94
N MET A 135 -9.03 2.82 -30.73
CA MET A 135 -7.73 2.92 -30.05
C MET A 135 -7.07 1.55 -29.86
N PHE A 136 -7.85 0.51 -29.54
CA PHE A 136 -7.34 -0.87 -29.48
C PHE A 136 -7.00 -1.45 -30.86
N ALA A 137 -7.82 -1.17 -31.88
CA ALA A 137 -7.59 -1.62 -33.25
C ALA A 137 -6.34 -0.99 -33.88
N ASP A 138 -6.07 0.28 -33.55
CA ASP A 138 -4.90 1.03 -33.98
C ASP A 138 -3.61 0.57 -33.25
N GLY A 139 -3.73 -0.34 -32.27
CA GLY A 139 -2.60 -0.93 -31.55
C GLY A 139 -1.94 0.02 -30.54
N VAL A 140 -2.58 1.13 -30.20
CA VAL A 140 -2.08 2.09 -29.20
C VAL A 140 -1.88 1.40 -27.85
N CYS A 141 -2.88 0.63 -27.41
CA CYS A 141 -2.77 -0.24 -26.23
C CYS A 141 -3.61 -1.50 -26.43
N ARG A 142 -3.31 -2.55 -25.64
CA ARG A 142 -4.09 -3.79 -25.63
C ARG A 142 -5.30 -3.63 -24.70
N PRO A 143 -6.40 -4.35 -24.95
CA PRO A 143 -7.54 -4.37 -24.02
C PRO A 143 -7.18 -4.80 -22.59
N ALA A 144 -6.09 -5.56 -22.41
CA ALA A 144 -5.59 -5.97 -21.10
C ALA A 144 -4.78 -4.87 -20.36
N ASP A 145 -4.34 -3.82 -21.07
CA ASP A 145 -3.54 -2.74 -20.50
C ASP A 145 -4.42 -1.72 -19.75
N LEU A 146 -5.73 -1.70 -20.07
CA LEU A 146 -6.75 -0.91 -19.38
C LEU A 146 -7.59 -1.81 -18.49
N ASP A 147 -7.59 -1.53 -17.19
CA ASP A 147 -8.41 -2.27 -16.24
C ASP A 147 -9.91 -1.90 -16.38
N ALA A 148 -10.78 -2.80 -15.90
CA ALA A 148 -12.22 -2.58 -15.96
C ALA A 148 -12.67 -1.31 -15.21
N ARG A 149 -11.89 -0.86 -14.20
CA ARG A 149 -12.21 0.34 -13.42
C ARG A 149 -11.95 1.61 -14.21
N CYS A 150 -10.92 1.64 -15.06
CA CYS A 150 -10.63 2.74 -15.97
C CYS A 150 -11.79 2.95 -16.93
N LEU A 151 -12.31 1.86 -17.51
CA LEU A 151 -13.44 1.89 -18.43
C LEU A 151 -14.74 2.26 -17.72
N GLU A 152 -14.97 1.74 -16.51
CA GLU A 152 -16.11 2.15 -15.68
C GLU A 152 -16.04 3.64 -15.30
N GLN A 153 -14.85 4.15 -14.97
CA GLN A 153 -14.64 5.57 -14.70
C GLN A 153 -14.95 6.40 -15.95
N LEU A 154 -14.49 5.97 -17.12
CA LEU A 154 -14.75 6.63 -18.40
C LEU A 154 -16.25 6.70 -18.70
N ALA A 155 -17.01 5.64 -18.39
CA ALA A 155 -18.47 5.60 -18.56
C ALA A 155 -19.23 6.57 -17.64
N LYS A 156 -18.65 6.95 -16.49
CA LYS A 156 -19.24 7.93 -15.55
C LYS A 156 -18.99 9.39 -15.95
N VAL A 157 -18.04 9.63 -16.84
CA VAL A 157 -17.65 10.97 -17.28
C VAL A 157 -18.54 11.40 -18.47
N PRO A 158 -18.91 12.69 -18.60
CA PRO A 158 -19.68 13.17 -19.75
C PRO A 158 -19.04 12.79 -21.10
N VAL A 159 -19.88 12.45 -22.08
CA VAL A 159 -19.46 11.89 -23.39
C VAL A 159 -18.32 12.69 -24.04
N HIS A 160 -18.45 14.02 -24.10
CA HIS A 160 -17.45 14.89 -24.73
C HIS A 160 -16.09 14.85 -24.00
N VAL A 161 -16.09 14.80 -22.66
CA VAL A 161 -14.87 14.70 -21.85
C VAL A 161 -14.23 13.32 -22.02
N ALA A 162 -15.04 12.26 -22.08
CA ALA A 162 -14.56 10.91 -22.30
C ALA A 162 -13.89 10.74 -23.68
N VAL A 163 -14.53 11.27 -24.75
CA VAL A 163 -13.96 11.25 -26.10
C VAL A 163 -12.63 12.01 -26.16
N GLU A 164 -12.56 13.19 -25.54
CA GLU A 164 -11.34 13.99 -25.49
C GLU A 164 -10.22 13.31 -24.70
N ALA A 165 -10.54 12.65 -23.57
CA ALA A 165 -9.57 11.87 -22.81
C ALA A 165 -9.00 10.70 -23.61
N VAL A 166 -9.83 9.97 -24.37
CA VAL A 166 -9.38 8.88 -25.26
C VAL A 166 -8.49 9.42 -26.38
N ASN A 167 -8.83 10.58 -26.98
CA ASN A 167 -7.99 11.23 -27.98
C ASN A 167 -6.62 11.63 -27.40
N GLN A 168 -6.60 12.25 -26.22
CA GLN A 168 -5.37 12.66 -25.57
C GLN A 168 -4.48 11.48 -25.19
N PHE A 169 -5.08 10.37 -24.74
CA PHE A 169 -4.33 9.14 -24.47
C PHE A 169 -3.77 8.53 -25.76
N SER A 170 -4.55 8.52 -26.85
CA SER A 170 -4.14 7.96 -28.14
C SER A 170 -2.97 8.70 -28.79
N ASN A 171 -2.80 9.99 -28.48
CA ASN A 171 -1.72 10.83 -29.01
C ASN A 171 -0.45 10.84 -28.14
N ARG A 172 -0.44 10.11 -27.01
CA ARG A 172 0.72 10.02 -26.10
C ARG A 172 1.65 8.89 -26.52
N ASP A 173 2.95 9.10 -26.31
CA ASP A 173 3.92 8.02 -26.37
C ASP A 173 3.78 7.12 -25.14
N LEU A 174 3.48 5.84 -25.36
CA LEU A 174 3.27 4.83 -24.32
C LEU A 174 4.50 3.92 -24.12
N SER A 175 5.58 4.13 -24.86
CA SER A 175 6.75 3.23 -24.89
C SER A 175 7.42 3.04 -23.51
N ASP A 176 7.42 4.08 -22.67
CA ASP A 176 8.04 4.06 -21.33
C ASP A 176 7.00 3.90 -20.19
N VAL A 177 5.72 3.74 -20.54
CA VAL A 177 4.65 3.75 -19.54
C VAL A 177 4.48 2.36 -18.93
N ARG A 178 4.96 2.21 -17.68
CA ARG A 178 4.85 0.94 -16.93
C ARG A 178 3.41 0.54 -16.58
N ASN A 179 2.48 1.50 -16.50
CA ASN A 179 1.09 1.28 -16.12
C ASN A 179 0.14 2.17 -16.93
N CYS A 180 -0.39 1.63 -18.03
CA CYS A 180 -1.31 2.33 -18.93
C CYS A 180 -2.62 2.74 -18.26
N SER A 181 -3.17 1.88 -17.39
CA SER A 181 -4.40 2.15 -16.65
C SER A 181 -4.30 3.41 -15.78
N ALA A 182 -3.20 3.54 -15.03
CA ALA A 182 -2.98 4.71 -14.17
C ALA A 182 -2.81 6.01 -14.98
N LEU A 183 -2.07 5.96 -16.09
CA LEU A 183 -1.91 7.10 -16.99
C LEU A 183 -3.26 7.51 -17.61
N PHE A 184 -4.05 6.54 -18.08
CA PHE A 184 -5.36 6.79 -18.67
C PHE A 184 -6.28 7.51 -17.69
N VAL A 185 -6.40 7.03 -16.45
CA VAL A 185 -7.21 7.69 -15.39
C VAL A 185 -6.70 9.10 -15.08
N SER A 186 -5.38 9.31 -15.07
CA SER A 186 -4.80 10.64 -14.88
C SER A 186 -5.23 11.62 -15.99
N ILE A 187 -5.24 11.16 -17.26
CA ILE A 187 -5.71 11.96 -18.39
C ILE A 187 -7.21 12.25 -18.25
N VAL A 188 -8.04 11.25 -17.94
CA VAL A 188 -9.49 11.45 -17.73
C VAL A 188 -9.74 12.50 -16.66
N ARG A 189 -9.06 12.42 -15.50
CA ARG A 189 -9.18 13.42 -14.42
C ARG A 189 -8.66 14.80 -14.81
N LYS A 190 -7.63 14.88 -15.65
CA LYS A 190 -7.10 16.14 -16.15
C LYS A 190 -8.11 16.82 -17.08
N VAL A 191 -8.62 16.10 -18.09
CA VAL A 191 -9.62 16.64 -19.03
C VAL A 191 -10.90 17.05 -18.29
N GLN A 192 -11.35 16.24 -17.33
CA GLN A 192 -12.49 16.58 -16.49
C GLN A 192 -12.28 17.91 -15.74
N ARG A 193 -11.12 18.09 -15.09
CA ARG A 193 -10.78 19.36 -14.42
C ARG A 193 -10.67 20.52 -15.41
N ASP A 194 -10.10 20.30 -16.59
CA ASP A 194 -9.95 21.34 -17.62
C ASP A 194 -11.31 21.79 -18.17
N CYS A 195 -12.32 20.91 -18.19
CA CYS A 195 -13.69 21.22 -18.58
C CYS A 195 -14.47 21.91 -17.45
N GLU A 196 -14.32 21.47 -16.20
CA GLU A 196 -14.96 22.08 -15.03
C GLU A 196 -14.36 23.47 -14.71
N GLY A 197 -13.05 23.64 -14.91
CA GLY A 197 -12.32 24.89 -14.67
C GLY A 197 -12.46 25.94 -15.78
N ARG A 198 -12.91 25.55 -16.98
CA ARG A 198 -13.27 26.48 -18.07
C ARG A 198 -14.73 26.95 -17.97
N GLY A 199 -15.20 27.16 -16.75
CA GLY A 199 -16.39 27.97 -16.51
C GLY A 199 -16.21 29.30 -17.24
N VAL A 200 -17.07 29.52 -18.25
CA VAL A 200 -17.23 30.78 -18.97
C VAL A 200 -17.15 31.91 -17.93
N PRO A 201 -16.22 32.89 -18.03
CA PRO A 201 -16.26 34.04 -17.14
C PRO A 201 -17.68 34.61 -17.21
N PRO A 202 -18.34 34.90 -16.07
CA PRO A 202 -19.71 35.38 -16.11
C PRO A 202 -19.75 36.57 -17.05
N SER A 203 -20.55 36.46 -18.12
CA SER A 203 -20.85 37.59 -18.99
C SER A 203 -21.31 38.72 -18.08
N ASN A 204 -20.46 39.73 -17.92
CA ASN A 204 -20.79 40.96 -17.25
C ASN A 204 -22.06 41.49 -17.93
N GLN A 205 -23.19 41.32 -17.27
CA GLN A 205 -24.37 42.11 -17.57
C GLN A 205 -23.93 43.57 -17.44
N ILE A 206 -23.89 44.26 -18.56
CA ILE A 206 -23.86 45.71 -18.62
C ILE A 206 -25.21 46.18 -18.06
N GLN A 207 -25.32 46.20 -16.73
CA GLN A 207 -26.31 47.01 -16.04
C GLN A 207 -25.76 48.43 -16.06
N GLY A 208 -26.30 49.22 -17.00
CA GLY A 208 -26.18 50.66 -16.96
C GLY A 208 -26.72 51.16 -15.63
N ASN A 209 -25.84 51.76 -14.84
CA ASN A 209 -26.25 52.65 -13.76
C ASN A 209 -25.45 53.95 -13.90
N LEU A 210 -26.18 54.97 -14.34
CA LEU A 210 -25.76 56.35 -14.49
C LEU A 210 -25.34 56.91 -13.12
N ALA A 211 -24.08 57.30 -12.99
CA ALA A 211 -23.63 58.21 -11.95
C ALA A 211 -23.71 59.67 -12.47
N PRO A 212 -24.09 60.64 -11.63
CA PRO A 212 -24.23 62.04 -12.02
C PRO A 212 -22.84 62.69 -12.19
N GLY A 213 -22.71 63.49 -13.24
CA GLY A 213 -21.45 64.13 -13.60
C GLY A 213 -21.00 65.25 -12.65
N PRO A 214 -19.70 65.63 -12.71
CA PRO A 214 -19.17 66.81 -12.03
C PRO A 214 -19.48 68.10 -12.82
N PRO A 215 -19.61 69.26 -12.14
CA PRO A 215 -19.79 70.54 -12.82
C PRO A 215 -18.46 71.01 -13.42
N GLY A 216 -18.54 71.49 -14.66
CA GLY A 216 -17.41 71.64 -15.55
C GLY A 216 -16.48 72.84 -15.32
N LEU A 217 -15.44 72.85 -16.16
CA LEU A 217 -14.63 74.01 -16.54
C LEU A 217 -14.16 73.83 -18.00
N PRO A 218 -13.81 74.93 -18.69
CA PRO A 218 -14.11 75.09 -20.12
C PRO A 218 -12.97 74.70 -21.06
N LEU A 219 -13.40 74.31 -22.27
CA LEU A 219 -12.78 74.42 -23.58
C LEU A 219 -11.46 75.23 -23.65
N VAL A 220 -10.39 74.62 -24.16
CA VAL A 220 -9.47 75.23 -25.15
C VAL A 220 -8.97 74.14 -26.12
N GLU A 221 -9.16 74.41 -27.41
CA GLU A 221 -8.75 73.67 -28.59
C GLU A 221 -7.23 73.57 -28.80
N GLY A 222 -6.80 72.54 -29.55
CA GLY A 222 -5.65 72.64 -30.45
C GLY A 222 -4.55 71.59 -30.24
N GLY A 223 -4.51 70.56 -31.11
CA GLY A 223 -3.24 69.89 -31.44
C GLY A 223 -2.41 70.74 -32.44
N PRO A 224 -1.46 70.18 -33.21
CA PRO A 224 -0.74 68.90 -33.10
C PRO A 224 0.79 69.03 -33.39
N VAL A 225 1.48 67.87 -33.54
CA VAL A 225 2.72 67.62 -34.35
C VAL A 225 4.11 67.91 -33.75
N GLY A 226 5.01 66.91 -33.88
CA GLY A 226 6.44 67.08 -34.18
C GLY A 226 7.39 66.79 -33.01
N GLN A 227 8.23 65.74 -33.04
CA GLN A 227 9.51 65.57 -33.76
C GLN A 227 10.75 65.95 -32.91
N PHE A 228 11.76 65.05 -32.91
CA PHE A 228 13.21 65.30 -32.72
C PHE A 228 13.65 65.79 -31.30
N GLN A 229 14.88 65.62 -30.76
CA GLN A 229 16.14 64.93 -31.08
C GLN A 229 17.03 64.90 -29.81
N LEU A 230 18.11 64.13 -29.89
CA LEU A 230 19.26 63.87 -29.00
C LEU A 230 19.90 65.02 -28.18
N GLN A 231 20.55 64.67 -27.05
CA GLN A 231 21.91 65.01 -26.54
C GLN A 231 21.91 65.12 -25.00
N GLY A 232 22.75 64.37 -24.25
CA GLY A 232 24.13 64.69 -23.84
C GLY A 232 24.12 65.66 -22.64
N GLY A 233 24.84 65.58 -21.52
CA GLY A 233 25.95 64.81 -20.93
C GLY A 233 26.34 65.51 -19.61
N LEU A 234 27.39 65.02 -18.91
CA LEU A 234 28.07 65.61 -17.71
C LEU A 234 27.26 65.57 -16.40
N GLU A 235 27.81 65.45 -15.18
CA GLU A 235 29.17 65.66 -14.65
C GLU A 235 29.32 64.93 -13.29
N VAL A 236 30.56 64.59 -12.93
CA VAL A 236 30.97 63.94 -11.67
C VAL A 236 31.39 64.99 -10.65
N GLN A 237 31.01 64.86 -9.37
CA GLN A 237 31.66 65.58 -8.28
C GLN A 237 31.91 64.70 -7.04
N GLN A 238 33.16 64.75 -6.59
CA GLN A 238 33.81 63.99 -5.50
C GLN A 238 33.46 64.49 -4.10
N VAL A 239 33.59 63.61 -3.10
CA VAL A 239 33.92 63.97 -1.69
C VAL A 239 34.85 62.87 -1.08
N PRO A 240 35.86 63.19 -0.23
CA PRO A 240 36.96 62.27 0.11
C PRO A 240 37.02 61.77 1.58
N GLY A 241 37.74 60.65 1.78
CA GLY A 241 38.55 60.27 2.97
C GLY A 241 37.82 59.56 4.13
N GLN A 242 38.43 58.70 4.97
CA GLN A 242 39.76 58.05 5.06
C GLN A 242 39.76 57.11 6.31
N VAL A 243 40.58 56.02 6.31
CA VAL A 243 41.15 55.20 7.45
C VAL A 243 40.17 54.49 8.42
N ALA A 244 40.35 53.25 8.91
CA ALA A 244 41.56 52.50 9.24
C ALA A 244 41.35 50.96 9.24
N VAL A 245 42.45 50.25 8.98
CA VAL A 245 42.57 48.78 8.93
C VAL A 245 43.11 48.28 10.27
N ALA A 246 42.49 47.25 10.84
CA ALA A 246 43.07 46.46 11.93
C ALA A 246 43.18 44.99 11.48
N GLN A 247 44.43 44.53 11.36
CA GLN A 247 44.84 43.13 11.19
C GLN A 247 44.74 42.37 12.51
N MET A 248 44.59 41.04 12.44
CA MET A 248 45.12 40.02 13.37
C MET A 248 44.82 38.60 12.79
N PRO A 249 45.51 37.52 13.20
CA PRO A 249 46.44 36.83 12.29
C PRO A 249 46.15 35.35 12.02
N ILE A 250 46.94 34.85 11.07
CA ILE A 250 47.02 33.50 10.50
C ILE A 250 47.67 32.51 11.49
N ILE A 251 47.12 31.30 11.60
CA ILE A 251 47.81 30.12 12.15
C ILE A 251 47.97 29.06 11.05
N ALA A 252 49.21 28.58 10.94
CA ALA A 252 49.78 27.61 10.02
C ALA A 252 49.15 26.19 10.17
N GLN A 253 48.83 25.49 9.09
CA GLN A 253 49.69 24.56 8.35
C GLN A 253 49.97 23.23 9.08
N MET A 254 49.32 22.14 8.64
CA MET A 254 49.88 20.78 8.61
C MET A 254 49.25 20.02 7.44
N GLY A 255 50.09 19.40 6.61
CA GLY A 255 49.70 18.65 5.41
C GLY A 255 49.85 17.14 5.58
N PHE A 256 49.18 16.38 4.70
CA PHE A 256 49.47 14.97 4.40
C PHE A 256 49.09 14.65 2.93
N PRO A 257 49.65 13.58 2.32
CA PRO A 257 50.08 13.58 0.92
C PRO A 257 49.09 12.95 -0.07
N GLN A 258 49.15 13.46 -1.31
CA GLN A 258 48.50 12.91 -2.50
C GLN A 258 49.31 11.75 -3.10
N ARG A 259 48.62 10.67 -3.51
CA ARG A 259 49.17 9.52 -4.25
C ARG A 259 49.40 9.88 -5.73
N PRO A 260 50.44 9.34 -6.40
CA PRO A 260 50.62 9.53 -7.83
C PRO A 260 49.82 8.48 -8.63
N VAL A 261 49.06 8.94 -9.62
CA VAL A 261 48.52 8.09 -10.70
C VAL A 261 49.39 8.30 -11.93
N ALA A 262 49.93 7.20 -12.45
CA ALA A 262 50.81 7.18 -13.61
C ALA A 262 50.04 7.50 -14.91
N ILE A 263 50.59 8.42 -15.70
CA ILE A 263 50.12 8.80 -17.03
C ILE A 263 50.79 7.87 -18.05
N GLY A 264 49.99 7.10 -18.79
CA GLY A 264 50.41 6.35 -19.97
C GLY A 264 50.14 7.16 -21.24
N VAL A 265 51.17 7.29 -22.08
CA VAL A 265 51.19 8.02 -23.36
C VAL A 265 50.86 7.06 -24.51
N GLY A 266 50.00 7.47 -25.45
CA GLY A 266 49.81 6.82 -26.76
C GLY A 266 48.75 7.53 -27.64
N PRO A 267 48.89 7.53 -28.99
CA PRO A 267 48.66 8.74 -29.79
C PRO A 267 47.49 8.72 -30.81
N ALA A 268 47.04 9.94 -31.12
CA ALA A 268 46.68 10.54 -32.43
C ALA A 268 45.73 9.82 -33.42
N ALA A 269 44.54 10.43 -33.60
CA ALA A 269 43.83 10.78 -34.84
C ALA A 269 42.42 11.24 -34.40
N GLY A 270 41.74 12.28 -34.86
CA GLY A 270 41.83 13.22 -35.96
C GLY A 270 40.39 13.78 -36.14
N ASN A 271 40.26 15.06 -36.52
CA ASN A 271 39.02 15.82 -36.78
C ASN A 271 38.24 16.26 -35.52
N GLY A 272 37.95 17.53 -35.25
CA GLY A 272 37.86 18.69 -36.14
C GLY A 272 36.41 19.19 -36.17
N ALA A 273 35.94 19.82 -35.08
CA ALA A 273 34.76 20.69 -35.09
C ALA A 273 34.84 21.66 -33.91
N VAL A 274 34.99 22.94 -34.24
CA VAL A 274 35.03 24.09 -33.34
C VAL A 274 33.60 24.43 -32.93
N TYR A 275 33.30 24.42 -31.63
CA TYR A 275 32.22 25.20 -31.02
C TYR A 275 32.68 25.68 -29.64
N ASP A 276 32.73 27.01 -29.50
CA ASP A 276 33.06 27.77 -28.30
C ASP A 276 31.79 27.87 -27.40
N PRO A 277 31.90 27.86 -26.06
CA PRO A 277 30.76 27.70 -25.17
C PRO A 277 30.23 29.07 -24.68
N LEU A 278 28.91 29.24 -24.69
CA LEU A 278 28.24 30.32 -23.97
C LEU A 278 27.77 29.79 -22.61
N GLU A 279 28.35 30.34 -21.55
CA GLU A 279 27.88 30.25 -20.17
C GLU A 279 26.46 30.83 -20.01
N PRO A 280 25.60 30.24 -19.17
CA PRO A 280 24.49 30.96 -18.57
C PRO A 280 24.84 31.42 -17.15
N SER A 281 24.89 32.73 -17.01
CA SER A 281 25.11 33.48 -15.77
C SER A 281 24.02 33.22 -14.72
N ALA A 282 24.46 33.11 -13.47
CA ALA A 282 23.61 33.08 -12.29
C ALA A 282 22.83 34.39 -12.13
N ILE A 283 21.51 34.30 -11.97
CA ILE A 283 20.63 35.40 -11.59
C ILE A 283 20.06 35.09 -10.21
N THR A 284 20.62 35.71 -9.19
CA THR A 284 20.03 35.87 -7.85
C THR A 284 19.05 37.04 -7.86
N PRO A 285 17.80 36.88 -7.38
CA PRO A 285 16.94 38.02 -7.08
C PRO A 285 17.16 38.55 -5.64
N PRO A 286 16.86 39.85 -5.39
CA PRO A 286 17.21 40.53 -4.16
C PRO A 286 16.25 40.21 -3.00
N ILE A 287 16.83 40.06 -1.81
CA ILE A 287 16.13 40.01 -0.53
C ILE A 287 15.70 41.44 -0.16
N VAL A 288 14.38 41.68 -0.11
CA VAL A 288 13.81 42.89 0.48
C VAL A 288 13.45 42.58 1.93
N ALA A 289 14.10 43.28 2.85
CA ALA A 289 13.78 43.27 4.27
C ALA A 289 12.51 44.11 4.55
N ALA A 290 11.57 43.58 5.33
CA ALA A 290 10.53 44.36 6.00
C ALA A 290 10.22 43.79 7.39
N ASN A 291 10.11 44.71 8.33
CA ASN A 291 10.04 44.54 9.78
C ASN A 291 8.69 44.02 10.32
N LEU A 292 8.78 43.40 11.51
CA LEU A 292 7.90 43.45 12.69
C LEU A 292 6.38 43.54 12.47
N ILE A 293 5.62 42.52 12.92
CA ILE A 293 4.33 42.63 13.64
C ILE A 293 4.01 41.27 14.31
N SER A 294 3.64 41.32 15.60
CA SER A 294 3.12 40.20 16.42
C SER A 294 1.60 40.00 16.27
N PRO A 295 1.02 38.86 16.68
CA PRO A 295 -0.27 38.40 16.18
C PRO A 295 -1.45 38.82 17.05
N LEU A 296 -2.58 39.12 16.41
CA LEU A 296 -3.89 39.29 17.02
C LEU A 296 -4.85 38.32 16.33
N ASN A 297 -5.08 37.17 16.98
CA ASN A 297 -6.03 36.16 16.51
C ASN A 297 -7.32 36.30 17.33
N GLN A 298 -8.31 37.02 16.78
CA GLN A 298 -9.69 36.97 17.24
C GLN A 298 -10.60 36.71 16.03
N GLY A 299 -11.47 35.72 16.19
CA GLY A 299 -12.28 35.15 15.13
C GLY A 299 -13.38 36.06 14.60
N LEU A 300 -13.70 35.85 13.32
CA LEU A 300 -14.94 36.29 12.71
C LEU A 300 -15.69 35.07 12.14
N PRO A 301 -17.02 34.99 12.30
CA PRO A 301 -17.81 33.86 11.85
C PRO A 301 -18.39 34.07 10.44
N GLY A 302 -18.51 32.98 9.69
CA GLY A 302 -19.64 32.76 8.78
C GLY A 302 -19.38 32.95 7.28
N VAL A 303 -18.91 31.91 6.61
CA VAL A 303 -19.27 31.63 5.21
C VAL A 303 -19.60 30.14 5.08
N PRO A 304 -20.81 29.75 4.63
CA PRO A 304 -21.18 28.34 4.51
C PRO A 304 -20.81 27.78 3.12
N GLY A 305 -20.21 26.59 3.12
CA GLY A 305 -20.59 25.55 2.15
C GLY A 305 -19.52 25.03 1.18
N VAL A 306 -18.75 24.01 1.62
CA VAL A 306 -18.38 22.86 0.78
C VAL A 306 -18.53 21.61 1.64
N LEU A 307 -19.31 20.63 1.18
CA LEU A 307 -19.61 19.38 1.88
C LEU A 307 -18.33 18.55 2.10
N GLY A 308 -17.76 18.65 3.30
CA GLY A 308 -16.52 17.97 3.66
C GLY A 308 -16.73 16.55 4.16
N VAL A 309 -15.77 15.68 3.83
CA VAL A 309 -15.65 14.30 4.32
C VAL A 309 -15.57 14.31 5.86
N PRO A 310 -16.46 13.59 6.57
CA PRO A 310 -16.45 13.56 8.03
C PRO A 310 -15.18 12.88 8.55
N GLY A 311 -14.38 13.61 9.33
CA GLY A 311 -13.17 13.11 10.02
C GLY A 311 -11.88 13.91 9.77
N VAL A 312 -11.85 14.81 8.77
CA VAL A 312 -10.64 15.60 8.44
C VAL A 312 -10.60 16.98 9.13
N MET A 313 -11.73 17.43 9.71
CA MET A 313 -11.97 18.84 10.02
C MET A 313 -11.20 19.44 11.21
N ASP A 314 -10.58 18.65 12.09
CA ASP A 314 -9.88 19.18 13.27
C ASP A 314 -8.35 19.20 13.15
N ARG A 315 -7.80 18.93 11.97
CA ARG A 315 -6.33 18.99 11.80
C ARG A 315 -5.89 20.42 11.51
N ARG A 316 -4.96 20.90 12.33
CA ARG A 316 -4.28 22.19 12.10
C ARG A 316 -3.53 22.12 10.77
N ASN A 317 -3.81 23.06 9.88
CA ASN A 317 -3.02 23.28 8.67
C ASN A 317 -1.70 23.97 9.07
N TYR A 318 -0.57 23.41 8.64
CA TYR A 318 0.78 23.88 8.93
C TYR A 318 1.48 24.53 7.73
N GLY A 319 0.76 24.80 6.63
CA GLY A 319 1.37 25.31 5.39
C GLY A 319 2.17 26.59 5.56
N MET A 320 1.70 27.53 6.39
CA MET A 320 2.44 28.79 6.66
C MET A 320 3.68 28.56 7.52
N GLU A 321 3.58 27.73 8.56
CA GLU A 321 4.71 27.41 9.42
C GLU A 321 5.76 26.55 8.71
N GLN A 322 5.34 25.68 7.79
CA GLN A 322 6.21 24.95 6.88
C GLN A 322 7.01 25.91 5.99
N LEU A 323 6.34 26.89 5.36
CA LEU A 323 7.00 27.92 4.56
C LEU A 323 8.01 28.73 5.39
N GLN A 324 7.64 29.13 6.62
CA GLN A 324 8.55 29.85 7.54
C GLN A 324 9.79 29.03 7.93
N MET A 325 9.67 27.69 7.97
CA MET A 325 10.77 26.77 8.22
C MET A 325 11.63 26.47 6.97
N GLY A 326 11.31 27.07 5.82
CA GLY A 326 12.04 26.88 4.55
C GLY A 326 11.60 25.65 3.76
N VAL A 327 10.42 25.09 4.05
CA VAL A 327 9.84 24.01 3.23
C VAL A 327 9.34 24.59 1.90
N ARG A 328 9.71 23.97 0.78
CA ARG A 328 9.20 24.25 -0.58
C ARG A 328 7.75 23.74 -0.69
N VAL A 329 6.82 24.50 -0.10
CA VAL A 329 5.41 24.11 0.04
C VAL A 329 4.74 23.78 -1.30
N ASP A 330 5.09 24.47 -2.38
CA ASP A 330 4.50 24.23 -3.71
C ASP A 330 4.82 22.81 -4.24
N GLU A 331 6.06 22.35 -4.03
CA GLU A 331 6.48 20.98 -4.38
C GLU A 331 5.93 19.97 -3.38
N PHE A 332 6.04 20.28 -2.09
CA PHE A 332 5.70 19.36 -1.00
C PHE A 332 4.19 19.07 -0.92
N HIS A 333 3.35 20.11 -1.05
CA HIS A 333 1.87 19.96 -1.03
C HIS A 333 1.33 19.29 -2.29
N GLY A 334 2.09 19.31 -3.38
CA GLY A 334 1.75 18.57 -4.60
C GLY A 334 1.85 17.04 -4.46
N LEU A 335 2.54 16.54 -3.43
CA LEU A 335 2.76 15.11 -3.23
C LEU A 335 1.58 14.38 -2.60
N SER A 336 0.85 15.05 -1.70
CA SER A 336 -0.38 14.52 -1.09
C SER A 336 -1.21 15.65 -0.50
N VAL A 337 -2.54 15.48 -0.52
CA VAL A 337 -3.49 16.40 0.14
C VAL A 337 -3.26 16.49 1.65
N PHE A 338 -2.62 15.48 2.24
CA PHE A 338 -2.32 15.44 3.67
C PHE A 338 -1.03 16.18 4.05
N ALA A 339 -0.18 16.53 3.07
CA ALA A 339 1.13 17.16 3.32
C ALA A 339 1.02 18.53 3.99
N THR A 340 -0.06 19.28 3.72
CA THR A 340 -0.37 20.58 4.35
C THR A 340 -0.60 20.46 5.86
N TYR A 341 -0.98 19.27 6.34
CA TYR A 341 -1.25 19.00 7.77
C TYR A 341 -0.07 18.32 8.48
N VAL A 342 1.04 18.05 7.78
CA VAL A 342 2.25 17.48 8.40
C VAL A 342 2.94 18.56 9.24
N HIS A 343 3.42 18.21 10.43
CA HIS A 343 4.14 19.16 11.26
C HIS A 343 5.40 19.72 10.52
N PRO A 344 5.75 21.01 10.68
CA PRO A 344 6.84 21.65 9.91
C PRO A 344 8.20 20.95 10.00
N ALA A 345 8.56 20.47 11.19
CA ALA A 345 9.85 19.78 11.40
C ALA A 345 9.98 18.45 10.60
N PRO A 346 9.04 17.48 10.69
CA PRO A 346 9.00 16.34 9.77
C PRO A 346 8.98 16.70 8.28
N ALA A 347 8.23 17.74 7.90
CA ALA A 347 8.16 18.20 6.50
C ALA A 347 9.54 18.68 5.99
N LEU A 348 10.23 19.50 6.78
CA LEU A 348 11.58 19.96 6.46
C LEU A 348 12.57 18.79 6.34
N LYS A 349 12.48 17.81 7.25
CA LYS A 349 13.34 16.62 7.21
C LYS A 349 13.11 15.77 5.96
N LEU A 350 11.84 15.58 5.55
CA LEU A 350 11.53 14.88 4.31
C LEU A 350 12.10 15.59 3.08
N GLN A 351 12.03 16.93 3.05
CA GLN A 351 12.63 17.70 1.95
C GLN A 351 14.15 17.62 1.94
N GLN A 352 14.83 17.70 3.09
CA GLN A 352 16.28 17.51 3.18
C GLN A 352 16.69 16.13 2.66
N LEU A 353 15.97 15.08 3.07
CA LEU A 353 16.19 13.71 2.60
C LEU A 353 15.99 13.59 1.09
N TRP A 354 14.99 14.28 0.54
CA TRP A 354 14.78 14.33 -0.91
C TRP A 354 15.94 14.99 -1.64
N ASP A 355 16.44 16.12 -1.11
CA ASP A 355 17.59 16.84 -1.65
C ASP A 355 18.89 16.02 -1.56
N GLU A 356 19.00 15.15 -0.55
CA GLU A 356 20.06 14.14 -0.40
C GLU A 356 19.90 12.92 -1.35
N GLY A 357 18.80 12.87 -2.13
CA GLY A 357 18.52 11.79 -3.08
C GLY A 357 17.75 10.60 -2.49
N VAL A 358 17.29 10.69 -1.23
CA VAL A 358 16.45 9.66 -0.59
C VAL A 358 15.02 9.80 -1.07
N ARG A 359 14.56 8.81 -1.85
CA ARG A 359 13.23 8.83 -2.51
C ARG A 359 12.04 8.51 -1.59
N LEU A 360 12.21 8.54 -0.26
CA LEU A 360 11.14 8.19 0.70
C LEU A 360 9.85 8.97 0.42
N VAL A 361 9.96 10.29 0.21
CA VAL A 361 8.82 11.19 0.00
C VAL A 361 7.95 10.76 -1.19
N SER A 362 8.55 10.27 -2.28
CA SER A 362 7.83 9.79 -3.47
C SER A 362 7.23 8.39 -3.33
N LEU A 363 7.64 7.64 -2.30
CA LEU A 363 7.16 6.28 -2.05
C LEU A 363 5.96 6.25 -1.09
N LEU A 364 5.76 7.32 -0.32
CA LEU A 364 4.65 7.43 0.63
C LEU A 364 3.31 7.55 -0.09
N ASP A 365 2.38 6.64 0.24
CA ASP A 365 0.99 6.75 -0.18
C ASP A 365 0.18 7.68 0.74
N ASP A 366 -1.04 8.03 0.32
CA ASP A 366 -1.92 8.92 1.08
C ASP A 366 -2.22 8.41 2.50
N GLY A 367 -2.22 7.08 2.72
CA GLY A 367 -2.40 6.51 4.05
C GLY A 367 -1.21 6.75 4.97
N ALA A 368 0.01 6.64 4.43
CA ALA A 368 1.24 6.96 5.14
C ALA A 368 1.34 8.46 5.44
N TRP A 369 0.97 9.32 4.49
CA TRP A 369 0.87 10.77 4.70
C TRP A 369 -0.16 11.14 5.77
N ASP A 370 -1.33 10.51 5.75
CA ASP A 370 -2.39 10.70 6.76
C ASP A 370 -1.91 10.31 8.17
N CYS A 371 -1.19 9.19 8.29
CA CYS A 371 -0.56 8.80 9.55
C CYS A 371 0.50 9.81 9.99
N LEU A 372 1.37 10.26 9.08
CA LEU A 372 2.40 11.24 9.40
C LEU A 372 1.81 12.58 9.86
N ALA A 373 0.73 13.03 9.22
CA ALA A 373 -0.02 14.23 9.63
C ALA A 373 -0.69 14.09 11.00
N SER A 374 -0.83 12.86 11.51
CA SER A 374 -1.40 12.59 12.84
C SER A 374 -0.33 12.50 13.95
N LEU A 375 0.96 12.53 13.61
CA LEU A 375 2.08 12.46 14.56
C LEU A 375 2.51 13.85 15.04
N LYS A 376 3.01 13.93 16.28
CA LYS A 376 3.68 15.15 16.77
C LYS A 376 5.05 15.32 16.12
N ALA A 377 5.64 16.50 16.26
CA ALA A 377 6.94 16.85 15.69
C ALA A 377 8.04 15.80 15.93
N ALA A 378 8.29 15.46 17.21
CA ALA A 378 9.36 14.54 17.59
C ALA A 378 9.06 13.10 17.15
N GLU A 379 7.80 12.69 17.21
CA GLU A 379 7.32 11.36 16.80
C GLU A 379 7.43 11.16 15.29
N GLY A 380 7.06 12.18 14.51
CA GLY A 380 7.20 12.17 13.06
C GLY A 380 8.65 12.11 12.61
N LEU A 381 9.55 12.87 13.24
CA LEU A 381 10.99 12.81 12.97
C LEU A 381 11.56 11.42 13.25
N ALA A 382 11.28 10.86 14.43
CA ALA A 382 11.75 9.53 14.79
C ALA A 382 11.22 8.44 13.84
N ALA A 383 9.96 8.54 13.42
CA ALA A 383 9.37 7.62 12.45
C ALA A 383 10.05 7.71 11.07
N ILE A 384 10.38 8.91 10.60
CA ILE A 384 11.09 9.12 9.33
C ILE A 384 12.50 8.55 9.40
N GLU A 385 13.26 8.86 10.45
CA GLU A 385 14.65 8.40 10.63
C GLU A 385 14.75 6.87 10.64
N GLU A 386 13.87 6.19 11.40
CA GLU A 386 13.86 4.72 11.45
C GLU A 386 13.54 4.10 10.08
N VAL A 387 12.65 4.71 9.29
CA VAL A 387 12.32 4.22 7.95
C VAL A 387 13.47 4.44 6.98
N VAL A 388 14.15 5.59 7.03
CA VAL A 388 15.33 5.87 6.20
C VAL A 388 16.47 4.91 6.51
N GLU A 389 16.76 4.65 7.80
CA GLU A 389 17.80 3.71 8.22
C GLU A 389 17.53 2.30 7.68
N ASN A 390 16.28 1.85 7.75
CA ASN A 390 15.88 0.55 7.20
C ASN A 390 15.86 0.51 5.66
N MET A 391 15.60 1.64 5.00
CA MET A 391 15.69 1.74 3.52
C MET A 391 17.13 1.68 3.02
N GLN A 392 18.07 2.30 3.74
CA GLN A 392 19.50 2.30 3.39
C GLN A 392 20.23 1.05 3.85
N GLY A 393 19.64 0.30 4.80
CA GLY A 393 20.18 -0.96 5.29
C GLY A 393 20.19 -2.09 4.25
N PRO A 394 20.84 -3.23 4.57
CA PRO A 394 20.92 -4.39 3.68
C PRO A 394 19.55 -5.03 3.41
N ASN A 395 18.57 -4.76 4.28
CA ASN A 395 17.21 -5.25 4.18
C ASN A 395 16.38 -4.33 3.28
N ASN A 396 16.58 -4.42 1.97
CA ASN A 396 15.76 -3.68 1.01
C ASN A 396 14.26 -3.87 1.32
N LEU A 397 13.61 -2.79 1.78
CA LEU A 397 12.22 -2.83 2.23
C LEU A 397 11.30 -3.10 1.04
N ARG A 398 10.71 -4.31 1.00
CA ARG A 398 9.77 -4.69 -0.08
C ARG A 398 8.52 -3.81 -0.15
N ASN A 399 8.09 -3.25 0.99
CA ASN A 399 6.90 -2.40 1.06
C ASN A 399 7.11 -1.28 2.10
N VAL A 400 7.56 -0.12 1.61
CA VAL A 400 7.89 1.05 2.44
C VAL A 400 6.64 1.58 3.16
N ASN A 401 5.48 1.63 2.50
CA ASN A 401 4.24 2.13 3.13
C ASN A 401 3.77 1.27 4.30
N ALA A 402 3.76 -0.06 4.12
CA ALA A 402 3.38 -0.96 5.20
C ALA A 402 4.35 -0.86 6.39
N PHE A 403 5.65 -0.72 6.11
CA PHE A 403 6.68 -0.55 7.14
C PHE A 403 6.51 0.80 7.86
N PHE A 404 6.42 1.89 7.12
CA PHE A 404 6.21 3.24 7.65
C PHE A 404 4.94 3.31 8.52
N MET A 405 3.82 2.77 8.04
CA MET A 405 2.58 2.71 8.82
C MET A 405 2.75 1.91 10.12
N SER A 406 3.54 0.84 10.10
CA SER A 406 3.84 0.05 11.30
C SER A 406 4.67 0.86 12.31
N VAL A 407 5.63 1.67 11.82
CA VAL A 407 6.47 2.55 12.62
C VAL A 407 5.62 3.67 13.23
N ALA A 408 4.87 4.40 12.40
CA ALA A 408 4.00 5.51 12.81
C ALA A 408 2.98 5.08 13.87
N ARG A 409 2.36 3.90 13.74
CA ARG A 409 1.43 3.37 14.75
C ARG A 409 2.04 3.12 16.12
N ARG A 410 3.38 3.01 16.24
CA ARG A 410 4.03 2.89 17.56
C ARG A 410 4.04 4.22 18.32
N TYR A 411 4.02 5.33 17.59
CA TYR A 411 4.04 6.67 18.16
C TYR A 411 2.64 7.26 18.34
N LEU A 412 1.65 6.75 17.60
CA LEU A 412 0.26 7.17 17.80
C LEU A 412 -0.25 6.71 19.18
N PRO A 413 -0.94 7.60 19.93
CA PRO A 413 -1.56 7.22 21.19
C PRO A 413 -2.62 6.13 20.94
N PRO A 414 -2.76 5.14 21.85
CA PRO A 414 -3.60 3.96 21.64
C PRO A 414 -5.08 4.28 21.36
N ASN A 415 -5.56 5.45 21.78
CA ASN A 415 -6.94 5.90 21.52
C ASN A 415 -7.17 6.39 20.09
N ASN A 416 -6.12 6.71 19.32
CA ASN A 416 -6.26 7.26 17.97
C ASN A 416 -6.18 6.19 16.86
N THR A 417 -5.97 4.92 17.22
CA THR A 417 -5.80 3.81 16.27
C THR A 417 -7.09 3.39 15.54
N ARG A 418 -8.23 4.03 15.83
CA ARG A 418 -9.55 3.68 15.26
C ARG A 418 -9.97 4.50 14.04
N VAL A 419 -9.17 5.48 13.60
CA VAL A 419 -9.61 6.45 12.59
C VAL A 419 -9.54 5.92 11.14
N SER A 420 -8.83 4.81 10.88
CA SER A 420 -8.84 4.23 9.53
C SER A 420 -10.00 3.25 9.37
N GLY A 421 -11.09 3.72 8.74
CA GLY A 421 -12.28 2.95 8.37
C GLY A 421 -12.05 1.84 7.35
N ALA A 422 -11.29 0.81 7.72
CA ALA A 422 -11.29 -0.50 7.09
C ALA A 422 -11.88 -1.51 8.09
N ALA A 423 -13.20 -1.65 8.07
CA ALA A 423 -13.88 -2.69 8.82
C ALA A 423 -13.58 -4.06 8.20
N ALA A 424 -12.70 -4.85 8.81
CA ALA A 424 -12.71 -6.31 8.72
C ALA A 424 -11.98 -6.95 9.91
N SER A 425 -12.79 -7.56 10.77
CA SER A 425 -12.53 -8.72 11.63
C SER A 425 -11.27 -8.72 12.52
N ASP A 426 -11.42 -8.18 13.73
CA ASP A 426 -10.65 -8.70 14.87
C ASP A 426 -11.52 -8.73 16.13
N ARG A 427 -12.29 -9.82 16.26
CA ARG A 427 -12.97 -10.18 17.52
C ARG A 427 -12.41 -11.53 17.97
N GLN A 428 -11.33 -11.47 18.74
CA GLN A 428 -11.00 -12.29 19.92
C GLN A 428 -9.51 -12.19 20.20
N ASN A 429 -9.10 -11.31 21.13
CA ASN A 429 -7.91 -11.49 21.98
C ASN A 429 -7.75 -10.33 22.97
N THR A 430 -8.56 -10.34 24.01
CA THR A 430 -8.23 -9.74 25.31
C THR A 430 -7.34 -10.73 26.06
N ILE A 431 -6.04 -10.76 25.77
CA ILE A 431 -5.04 -11.43 26.62
C ILE A 431 -3.80 -10.53 26.77
N ASP A 432 -3.53 -10.26 28.04
CA ASP A 432 -2.38 -9.72 28.77
C ASP A 432 -1.26 -8.94 28.03
N LEU A 433 -1.04 -7.71 28.52
CA LEU A 433 -0.04 -6.73 28.06
C LEU A 433 1.41 -7.12 28.42
N SER A 434 1.60 -8.03 29.37
CA SER A 434 2.92 -8.55 29.79
C SER A 434 3.61 -9.33 28.66
N THR A 435 2.87 -10.18 27.94
CA THR A 435 3.37 -11.04 26.85
C THR A 435 3.77 -10.24 25.59
N ARG A 436 3.18 -9.06 25.36
CA ARG A 436 3.45 -8.23 24.17
C ARG A 436 4.77 -7.47 24.20
N ARG A 437 5.33 -7.17 25.37
CA ARG A 437 6.67 -6.53 25.47
C ARG A 437 7.81 -7.47 25.04
N ILE A 438 7.64 -8.77 25.26
CA ILE A 438 8.67 -9.79 25.03
C ILE A 438 8.75 -10.23 23.57
N VAL A 439 7.60 -10.39 22.90
CA VAL A 439 7.54 -10.67 21.44
C VAL A 439 8.23 -9.55 20.62
N ARG A 440 8.39 -8.35 21.22
CA ARG A 440 9.03 -7.18 20.60
C ARG A 440 10.56 -7.17 20.71
N ALA A 441 11.13 -7.70 21.80
CA ALA A 441 12.58 -7.89 21.94
C ALA A 441 13.09 -9.02 21.02
N VAL A 442 12.29 -10.08 20.89
CA VAL A 442 12.60 -11.24 20.03
C VAL A 442 12.55 -10.91 18.53
N ARG A 443 11.68 -9.98 18.09
CA ARG A 443 11.50 -9.66 16.66
C ARG A 443 12.60 -8.79 16.04
N GLN A 444 13.51 -8.24 16.84
CA GLN A 444 14.63 -7.40 16.37
C GLN A 444 15.92 -8.20 16.13
N SER A 445 15.93 -9.53 16.35
CA SER A 445 17.11 -10.34 16.03
C SER A 445 17.30 -10.46 14.50
N PRO A 446 18.52 -10.27 13.98
CA PRO A 446 18.81 -10.48 12.57
C PRO A 446 18.40 -11.90 12.16
N LYS A 447 17.67 -12.03 11.04
CA LYS A 447 17.35 -13.34 10.46
C LYS A 447 18.66 -14.08 10.19
N GLY A 448 18.87 -15.21 10.87
CA GLY A 448 20.07 -16.05 10.71
C GLY A 448 21.03 -16.07 11.90
N VAL A 449 20.77 -15.33 12.99
CA VAL A 449 21.48 -15.56 14.24
C VAL A 449 20.93 -16.83 14.89
N VAL A 450 21.73 -17.89 14.88
CA VAL A 450 21.46 -19.12 15.63
C VAL A 450 21.31 -18.72 17.09
N GLY A 451 20.17 -19.05 17.70
CA GLY A 451 19.97 -18.78 19.12
C GLY A 451 21.01 -19.54 19.93
N ASP A 452 21.62 -18.87 20.91
CA ASP A 452 22.62 -19.50 21.77
C ASP A 452 21.94 -20.55 22.67
N LEU A 453 22.09 -21.82 22.27
CA LEU A 453 21.56 -22.98 22.98
C LEU A 453 22.23 -23.20 24.34
N GLU A 454 23.44 -22.63 24.58
CA GLU A 454 24.21 -22.87 25.81
C GLU A 454 23.47 -22.44 27.08
N GLY A 455 22.53 -21.50 26.96
CA GLY A 455 21.71 -21.05 28.09
C GLY A 455 20.47 -21.89 28.38
N LEU A 456 20.19 -22.97 27.64
CA LEU A 456 19.07 -23.88 27.94
C LEU A 456 19.49 -24.92 28.99
N PHE A 457 18.51 -25.56 29.64
CA PHE A 457 18.81 -26.68 30.55
C PHE A 457 19.56 -27.80 29.79
N PRO A 458 20.58 -28.44 30.39
CA PRO A 458 21.37 -29.46 29.71
C PRO A 458 20.54 -30.61 29.13
N GLU A 459 19.50 -31.04 29.84
CA GLU A 459 18.59 -32.10 29.37
C GLU A 459 17.80 -31.68 28.11
N VAL A 460 17.41 -30.40 28.04
CA VAL A 460 16.74 -29.84 26.85
C VAL A 460 17.72 -29.77 25.67
N GLN A 461 18.99 -29.41 25.90
CA GLN A 461 20.01 -29.37 24.86
C GLN A 461 20.31 -30.78 24.29
N GLU A 462 20.40 -31.78 25.15
CA GLU A 462 20.56 -33.19 24.76
C GLU A 462 19.36 -33.63 23.92
N LYS A 463 18.14 -33.28 24.34
CA LYS A 463 16.92 -33.65 23.60
C LYS A 463 16.81 -32.96 22.24
N ILE A 464 17.22 -31.69 22.15
CA ILE A 464 17.30 -30.99 20.86
C ILE A 464 18.30 -31.71 19.93
N SER A 465 19.44 -32.15 20.46
CA SER A 465 20.45 -32.89 19.70
C SER A 465 19.92 -34.25 19.22
N GLU A 466 19.14 -34.96 20.03
CA GLU A 466 18.46 -36.20 19.65
C GLU A 466 17.47 -35.97 18.49
N VAL A 467 16.60 -34.95 18.59
CA VAL A 467 15.62 -34.63 17.53
C VAL A 467 16.28 -34.17 16.23
N LEU A 468 17.37 -33.41 16.32
CA LEU A 468 18.20 -33.05 15.15
C LEU A 468 18.81 -34.30 14.48
N GLY A 469 19.21 -35.30 15.28
CA GLY A 469 19.70 -36.58 14.78
C GLY A 469 18.63 -37.45 14.14
N LEU A 470 17.39 -37.39 14.63
CA LEU A 470 16.24 -38.12 14.08
C LEU A 470 15.76 -37.54 12.74
N HIS A 471 15.82 -36.21 12.57
CA HIS A 471 15.24 -35.51 11.42
C HIS A 471 16.23 -34.57 10.71
N PRO A 472 17.42 -35.03 10.28
CA PRO A 472 18.51 -34.15 9.81
C PRO A 472 18.18 -33.36 8.53
N ASN A 473 17.20 -33.81 7.75
CA ASN A 473 16.78 -33.16 6.50
C ASN A 473 15.67 -32.11 6.70
N TYR A 474 15.01 -32.08 7.86
CA TYR A 474 13.83 -31.25 8.09
C TYR A 474 14.04 -30.20 9.17
N ILE A 475 14.89 -30.47 10.15
CA ILE A 475 15.19 -29.55 11.24
C ILE A 475 16.69 -29.39 11.39
N THR A 476 17.10 -28.14 11.52
CA THR A 476 18.48 -27.72 11.65
C THR A 476 18.65 -26.87 12.90
N ILE A 477 19.88 -26.69 13.37
CA ILE A 477 20.16 -25.83 14.52
C ILE A 477 19.72 -24.37 14.28
N THR A 478 19.72 -23.91 13.02
CA THR A 478 19.26 -22.56 12.63
C THR A 478 17.75 -22.35 12.79
N ASP A 479 16.97 -23.43 12.93
CA ASP A 479 15.53 -23.36 13.17
C ASP A 479 15.20 -23.03 14.64
N PHE A 480 16.18 -23.17 15.53
CA PHE A 480 16.12 -22.69 16.91
C PHE A 480 16.63 -21.26 16.98
N ASP A 481 15.86 -20.33 16.40
CA ASP A 481 16.18 -18.91 16.48
C ASP A 481 16.15 -18.40 17.94
N GLN A 482 16.72 -17.22 18.14
CA GLN A 482 16.78 -16.58 19.47
C GLN A 482 15.39 -16.51 20.14
N GLY A 483 14.32 -16.36 19.37
CA GLY A 483 12.96 -16.29 19.89
C GLY A 483 12.44 -17.61 20.43
N VAL A 484 12.70 -18.69 19.71
CA VAL A 484 12.41 -20.05 20.16
C VAL A 484 13.21 -20.36 21.42
N VAL A 485 14.51 -20.08 21.42
CA VAL A 485 15.40 -20.35 22.56
C VAL A 485 14.97 -19.56 23.80
N GLU A 486 14.69 -18.26 23.68
CA GLU A 486 14.19 -17.46 24.81
C GLU A 486 12.83 -17.92 25.31
N SER A 487 11.98 -18.45 24.42
CA SER A 487 10.68 -18.98 24.81
C SER A 487 10.82 -20.32 25.55
N LEU A 488 11.73 -21.18 25.13
CA LEU A 488 12.07 -22.43 25.83
C LEU A 488 12.70 -22.16 27.20
N LYS A 489 13.59 -21.15 27.33
CA LYS A 489 14.20 -20.73 28.61
C LYS A 489 13.17 -20.29 29.67
N ARG A 490 11.97 -19.86 29.25
CA ARG A 490 10.90 -19.40 30.14
C ARG A 490 9.97 -20.51 30.61
N LEU A 491 10.01 -21.67 29.96
CA LEU A 491 9.21 -22.82 30.37
C LEU A 491 9.90 -23.53 31.54
N PRO A 492 9.12 -24.14 32.46
CA PRO A 492 9.67 -25.17 33.34
C PRO A 492 10.38 -26.25 32.52
N GLU A 493 11.47 -26.80 33.06
CA GLU A 493 12.32 -27.78 32.36
C GLU A 493 11.52 -28.94 31.74
N GLY A 494 10.61 -29.56 32.50
CA GLY A 494 9.76 -30.64 32.00
C GLY A 494 8.81 -30.23 30.85
N ASP A 495 8.35 -28.97 30.82
CA ASP A 495 7.53 -28.45 29.73
C ASP A 495 8.37 -28.18 28.48
N ALA A 496 9.59 -27.67 28.66
CA ALA A 496 10.53 -27.48 27.56
C ALA A 496 10.90 -28.81 26.90
N ILE A 497 11.21 -29.84 27.70
CA ILE A 497 11.46 -31.21 27.21
C ILE A 497 10.24 -31.72 26.44
N GLY A 498 9.04 -31.56 27.01
CA GLY A 498 7.80 -31.98 26.37
C GLY A 498 7.51 -31.28 25.03
N VAL A 499 7.92 -30.03 24.86
CA VAL A 499 7.84 -29.34 23.55
C VAL A 499 8.76 -30.00 22.52
N ILE A 500 9.96 -30.42 22.91
CA ILE A 500 10.92 -31.08 22.02
C ILE A 500 10.46 -32.51 21.69
N ASP A 501 9.88 -33.24 22.64
CA ASP A 501 9.25 -34.54 22.39
C ASP A 501 8.08 -34.42 21.41
N ASP A 502 7.19 -33.46 21.64
CA ASP A 502 6.07 -33.18 20.75
C ASP A 502 6.57 -32.82 19.34
N LEU A 503 7.69 -32.10 19.23
CA LEU A 503 8.32 -31.77 17.94
C LEU A 503 8.87 -33.02 17.24
N GLY A 504 9.57 -33.90 17.96
CA GLY A 504 10.16 -35.12 17.42
C GLY A 504 9.12 -36.15 16.94
N ALA A 505 7.92 -36.14 17.54
CA ALA A 505 6.81 -37.03 17.17
C ALA A 505 5.99 -36.56 15.95
N GLN A 506 6.15 -35.31 15.51
CA GLN A 506 5.34 -34.73 14.41
C GLN A 506 5.95 -35.01 13.03
N ASN A 507 5.09 -35.07 12.01
CA ASN A 507 5.54 -35.19 10.63
C ASN A 507 5.98 -33.81 10.09
N LEU A 508 7.29 -33.61 9.98
CA LEU A 508 7.90 -32.32 9.59
C LEU A 508 7.94 -32.06 8.08
N THR A 509 7.52 -33.01 7.23
CA THR A 509 7.62 -32.92 5.76
C THR A 509 6.93 -31.70 5.13
N ASN A 510 5.89 -31.18 5.77
CA ASN A 510 5.06 -30.08 5.25
C ASN A 510 5.30 -28.74 5.98
N VAL A 511 6.32 -28.66 6.84
CA VAL A 511 6.59 -27.49 7.66
C VAL A 511 7.55 -26.55 6.92
N ASN A 512 7.04 -25.46 6.36
CA ASN A 512 7.84 -24.48 5.61
C ASN A 512 8.53 -23.43 6.50
N ASN A 513 8.15 -23.32 7.78
CA ASN A 513 8.69 -22.35 8.72
C ASN A 513 8.79 -22.98 10.10
N MET A 514 9.94 -23.59 10.36
CA MET A 514 10.18 -24.39 11.56
C MET A 514 10.14 -23.56 12.85
N PRO A 515 10.78 -22.37 12.97
CA PRO A 515 10.67 -21.55 14.18
C PRO A 515 9.21 -21.23 14.56
N ALA A 516 8.38 -20.89 13.58
CA ALA A 516 6.96 -20.61 13.82
C ALA A 516 6.18 -21.86 14.26
N PHE A 517 6.54 -23.03 13.74
CA PHE A 517 5.95 -24.30 14.13
C PHE A 517 6.32 -24.66 15.58
N ILE A 518 7.59 -24.56 15.96
CA ILE A 518 8.05 -24.80 17.34
C ILE A 518 7.34 -23.84 18.31
N MET A 519 7.26 -22.55 17.97
CA MET A 519 6.51 -21.58 18.76
C MET A 519 5.02 -21.92 18.92
N SER A 520 4.42 -22.60 17.94
CA SER A 520 3.02 -23.04 18.04
C SER A 520 2.83 -24.18 19.04
N ILE A 521 3.81 -25.08 19.16
CA ILE A 521 3.85 -26.17 20.15
C ILE A 521 4.04 -25.57 21.55
N ILE A 522 4.98 -24.64 21.72
CA ILE A 522 5.20 -23.90 22.98
C ILE A 522 3.90 -23.27 23.48
N ARG A 523 3.19 -22.53 22.62
CA ARG A 523 1.91 -21.90 22.98
C ARG A 523 0.79 -22.89 23.28
N ARG A 524 0.85 -24.10 22.71
CA ARG A 524 -0.12 -25.15 23.01
C ARG A 524 0.11 -25.69 24.42
N ARG A 525 1.36 -26.00 24.78
CA ARG A 525 1.73 -26.46 26.13
C ARG A 525 1.46 -25.42 27.20
N GLN A 526 1.82 -24.15 26.97
CA GLN A 526 1.50 -23.06 27.91
C GLN A 526 0.00 -22.93 28.19
N ARG A 527 -0.87 -23.23 27.20
CA ARG A 527 -2.32 -23.25 27.40
C ARG A 527 -2.79 -24.45 28.21
N MET A 528 -2.13 -25.59 28.08
CA MET A 528 -2.43 -26.79 28.87
C MET A 528 -2.00 -26.63 30.33
N ALA A 529 -0.84 -26.01 30.58
CA ALA A 529 -0.35 -25.76 31.95
C ALA A 529 -1.17 -24.69 32.70
N ALA A 530 -1.94 -23.87 31.99
CA ALA A 530 -2.80 -22.83 32.57
C ALA A 530 -4.22 -23.32 32.89
N GLN A 531 -4.58 -24.55 32.50
CA GLN A 531 -5.84 -25.22 32.85
C GLN A 531 -5.64 -26.09 34.07
#